data_AF-A0A7U4LN32-F1
#
_entry.id   AF-A0A7U4LN32-F1
#
_cell.length_a   1.000
_cell.length_b   1.000
_cell.length_c   1.000
_cell.angle_alpha   90.00
_cell.angle_beta   90.00
_cell.angle_gamma   90.00
#
_symmetry.space_group_name_H-M   'P 1'
#
loop_
_entity.id
_entity.type
_entity.pdbx_description
1 polymer ?
#
loop_
_entity_poly.entity_id
_entity_poly.type
_entity_poly.pdbx_seq_one_letter_code
_entity_poly.pdbx_strand_id
1 'polypeptide(L)'
;MENIKTHYYFNDSYASILIQDNFGQTVFYKEFIGNEVNDALVKDIPLKEGYYLTVKHREYSNRLFITNKDKNLELNKAATNSYKISKNQLNPISESEIPDPNKSPYVGKHFDFTFKGLGDWLFGQLTLDLSSNQAKIDIKKGEPHVYFDDSYASLSIKDNEGNIVYTKDFIGNKANEALVKNVPIKTGYYITIKHQESEDRLLITNLDNKLELEKGNSITYKITDDGLLKSSEDEITKLPENEWNANKSYNAGDKVSYKGKTYKAKWWSQGFVPDTKVQNSWETPWELIS
;
A
#
# COMPACT_ATOMS: atom_id res chain seq x y z
N MET A 1 -18.72 -24.69 -15.05
CA MET A 1 -19.72 -24.22 -14.07
C MET A 1 -20.96 -23.85 -14.84
N GLU A 2 -22.14 -24.12 -14.28
CA GLU A 2 -23.44 -23.87 -14.91
C GLU A 2 -24.21 -22.81 -14.14
N ASN A 3 -25.07 -22.08 -14.83
CA ASN A 3 -25.97 -21.11 -14.23
C ASN A 3 -27.10 -21.87 -13.53
N ILE A 4 -27.20 -21.75 -12.21
CA ILE A 4 -28.14 -22.55 -11.42
C ILE A 4 -28.97 -21.70 -10.46
N LYS A 5 -30.23 -22.09 -10.29
CA LYS A 5 -31.01 -21.71 -9.10
C LYS A 5 -30.50 -22.52 -7.93
N THR A 6 -29.98 -21.83 -6.92
CA THR A 6 -29.29 -22.49 -5.80
C THR A 6 -30.29 -23.05 -4.78
N HIS A 7 -31.49 -22.47 -4.66
CA HIS A 7 -32.58 -22.99 -3.85
C HIS A 7 -33.95 -22.37 -4.18
N TYR A 8 -34.97 -23.18 -4.49
CA TYR A 8 -36.28 -22.68 -4.97
C TYR A 8 -37.10 -21.84 -3.97
N TYR A 9 -36.86 -21.98 -2.67
CA TYR A 9 -37.71 -21.39 -1.63
C TYR A 9 -37.10 -20.18 -0.89
N PHE A 10 -35.82 -19.86 -1.13
CA PHE A 10 -35.15 -18.76 -0.43
C PHE A 10 -35.00 -17.57 -1.36
N ASN A 11 -35.61 -16.45 -0.98
CA ASN A 11 -35.57 -15.21 -1.76
C ASN A 11 -34.41 -14.29 -1.32
N ASP A 12 -33.52 -14.80 -0.47
CA ASP A 12 -32.41 -14.11 0.19
C ASP A 12 -31.10 -14.90 0.00
N SER A 13 -30.04 -14.42 0.64
CA SER A 13 -28.71 -15.04 0.64
C SER A 13 -28.78 -16.52 1.07
N TYR A 14 -28.43 -17.41 0.16
CA TYR A 14 -28.34 -18.85 0.41
C TYR A 14 -26.92 -19.25 0.81
N ALA A 15 -25.93 -18.70 0.12
CA ALA A 15 -24.52 -18.90 0.41
C ALA A 15 -23.71 -17.67 -0.01
N SER A 16 -22.51 -17.50 0.56
CA SER A 16 -21.58 -16.48 0.09
C SER A 16 -20.13 -16.86 0.33
N ILE A 17 -19.26 -16.30 -0.50
CA ILE A 17 -17.80 -16.35 -0.37
C ILE A 17 -17.32 -14.91 -0.31
N LEU A 18 -16.66 -14.55 0.78
CA LEU A 18 -16.08 -13.24 1.03
C LEU A 18 -14.59 -13.41 1.31
N ILE A 19 -13.74 -12.69 0.58
CA ILE A 19 -12.31 -12.58 0.85
C ILE A 19 -12.03 -11.13 1.18
N GLN A 20 -11.38 -10.91 2.31
CA GLN A 20 -10.95 -9.61 2.79
C GLN A 20 -9.44 -9.57 2.92
N ASP A 21 -8.85 -8.40 2.72
CA ASP A 21 -7.42 -8.19 2.96
C ASP A 21 -7.10 -8.19 4.47
N ASN A 22 -5.84 -7.98 4.82
CA ASN A 22 -5.39 -7.93 6.21
C ASN A 22 -5.97 -6.75 7.02
N PHE A 23 -6.71 -5.82 6.40
CA PHE A 23 -7.40 -4.71 7.04
C PHE A 23 -8.93 -4.86 7.02
N GLY A 24 -9.44 -5.99 6.55
CA GLY A 24 -10.87 -6.25 6.43
C GLY A 24 -11.54 -5.63 5.21
N GLN A 25 -10.79 -5.03 4.29
CA GLN A 25 -11.32 -4.49 3.04
C GLN A 25 -11.73 -5.64 2.12
N THR A 26 -12.91 -5.55 1.51
CA THR A 26 -13.40 -6.60 0.59
C THR A 26 -12.53 -6.65 -0.68
N VAL A 27 -11.85 -7.78 -0.87
CA VAL A 27 -11.07 -8.10 -2.09
C VAL A 27 -11.95 -8.84 -3.11
N PHE A 28 -12.81 -9.72 -2.61
CA PHE A 28 -13.76 -10.46 -3.43
C PHE A 28 -15.01 -10.78 -2.64
N TYR A 29 -16.16 -10.64 -3.28
CA TYR A 29 -17.43 -11.06 -2.73
C TYR A 29 -18.26 -11.71 -3.83
N LYS A 30 -18.79 -12.89 -3.54
CA LYS A 30 -19.80 -13.55 -4.36
C LYS A 30 -20.90 -14.04 -3.43
N GLU A 31 -22.08 -13.51 -3.67
CA GLU A 31 -23.33 -13.98 -3.08
C GLU A 31 -24.03 -14.95 -4.01
N PHE A 32 -24.73 -15.91 -3.42
CA PHE A 32 -25.63 -16.83 -4.09
C PHE A 32 -27.04 -16.65 -3.53
N ILE A 33 -27.95 -16.09 -4.32
CA ILE A 33 -29.34 -15.91 -3.93
C ILE A 33 -30.12 -17.18 -4.29
N GLY A 34 -30.92 -17.70 -3.37
CA GLY A 34 -31.58 -19.01 -3.53
C GLY A 34 -32.38 -19.14 -4.82
N ASN A 35 -33.45 -18.37 -4.93
CA ASN A 35 -34.47 -18.50 -5.95
C ASN A 35 -34.08 -17.87 -7.31
N GLU A 36 -32.91 -17.27 -7.38
CA GLU A 36 -32.36 -16.61 -8.57
C GLU A 36 -31.37 -17.52 -9.30
N VAL A 37 -31.25 -17.29 -10.60
CA VAL A 37 -30.20 -17.92 -11.40
C VAL A 37 -28.89 -17.21 -11.09
N ASN A 38 -27.95 -17.93 -10.49
CA ASN A 38 -26.65 -17.37 -10.15
C ASN A 38 -25.66 -17.67 -11.28
N ASP A 39 -25.04 -16.62 -11.81
CA ASP A 39 -24.05 -16.79 -12.88
C ASP A 39 -22.83 -17.57 -12.40
N ALA A 40 -22.46 -18.55 -13.21
CA ALA A 40 -21.21 -19.28 -13.12
C ALA A 40 -20.03 -18.31 -13.21
N LEU A 41 -19.11 -18.38 -12.24
CA LEU A 41 -17.95 -17.49 -12.19
C LEU A 41 -16.70 -18.29 -11.87
N VAL A 42 -15.81 -18.48 -12.85
CA VAL A 42 -14.45 -18.95 -12.61
C VAL A 42 -13.56 -17.71 -12.49
N LYS A 43 -12.95 -17.52 -11.32
CA LYS A 43 -12.04 -16.40 -11.09
C LYS A 43 -10.90 -16.84 -10.19
N ASP A 44 -9.68 -16.60 -10.65
CA ASP A 44 -8.49 -16.73 -9.80
C ASP A 44 -8.40 -15.52 -8.90
N ILE A 45 -8.39 -15.75 -7.58
CA ILE A 45 -8.32 -14.70 -6.57
C ILE A 45 -7.01 -14.89 -5.81
N PRO A 46 -6.09 -13.90 -5.84
CA PRO A 46 -4.84 -14.02 -5.12
C PRO A 46 -5.10 -14.05 -3.61
N LEU A 47 -4.73 -15.17 -2.98
CA LEU A 47 -4.78 -15.32 -1.52
C LEU A 47 -3.40 -14.98 -0.95
N LYS A 48 -3.30 -13.85 -0.24
CA LYS A 48 -2.06 -13.46 0.45
C LYS A 48 -2.10 -13.89 1.91
N GLU A 49 -0.94 -14.14 2.49
CA GLU A 49 -0.84 -14.33 3.93
C GLU A 49 -1.39 -13.10 4.67
N GLY A 50 -2.16 -13.34 5.72
CA GLY A 50 -2.85 -12.30 6.50
C GLY A 50 -4.28 -11.98 6.03
N TYR A 51 -4.69 -12.43 4.84
CA TYR A 51 -6.07 -12.23 4.36
C TYR A 51 -7.08 -13.05 5.16
N TYR A 52 -8.35 -12.69 5.05
CA TYR A 52 -9.46 -13.38 5.69
C TYR A 52 -10.39 -13.98 4.63
N LEU A 53 -10.86 -15.21 4.87
CA LEU A 53 -11.85 -15.91 4.06
C LEU A 53 -13.07 -16.18 4.94
N THR A 54 -14.24 -15.76 4.50
CA THR A 54 -15.52 -16.07 5.14
C THR A 54 -16.43 -16.79 4.14
N VAL A 55 -16.90 -17.97 4.52
CA VAL A 55 -17.85 -18.78 3.76
C VAL A 55 -19.12 -18.94 4.58
N LYS A 56 -20.24 -18.44 4.04
CA LYS A 56 -21.57 -18.62 4.64
C LYS A 56 -22.38 -19.60 3.81
N HIS A 57 -23.13 -20.47 4.47
CA HIS A 57 -24.03 -21.40 3.80
C HIS A 57 -25.21 -21.74 4.70
N ARG A 58 -26.44 -21.52 4.21
CA ARG A 58 -27.66 -21.70 5.01
C ARG A 58 -27.87 -23.15 5.43
N GLU A 59 -27.74 -24.09 4.50
CA GLU A 59 -27.87 -25.54 4.75
C GLU A 59 -26.50 -26.22 4.96
N TYR A 60 -25.60 -25.60 5.73
CA TYR A 60 -24.21 -26.03 5.85
C TYR A 60 -24.03 -27.48 6.32
N SER A 61 -24.91 -27.99 7.20
CA SER A 61 -24.73 -29.28 7.86
C SER A 61 -24.61 -30.44 6.87
N ASN A 62 -25.40 -30.40 5.80
CA ASN A 62 -25.47 -31.48 4.80
C ASN A 62 -25.02 -31.08 3.40
N ARG A 63 -24.85 -29.79 3.11
CA ARG A 63 -24.57 -29.30 1.75
C ARG A 63 -23.26 -28.53 1.60
N LEU A 64 -22.65 -28.09 2.70
CA LEU A 64 -21.32 -27.50 2.66
C LEU A 64 -20.27 -28.58 2.94
N PHE A 65 -19.25 -28.60 2.08
CA PHE A 65 -18.08 -29.46 2.23
C PHE A 65 -16.82 -28.59 2.10
N ILE A 66 -15.98 -28.63 3.12
CA ILE A 66 -14.68 -27.92 3.14
C ILE A 66 -13.62 -28.98 3.33
N THR A 67 -12.90 -29.33 2.26
CA THR A 67 -11.98 -30.48 2.26
C THR A 67 -10.57 -30.03 1.93
N ASN A 68 -9.62 -30.36 2.79
CA ASN A 68 -8.20 -30.35 2.45
C ASN A 68 -7.92 -31.54 1.52
N LYS A 69 -7.76 -31.29 0.23
CA LYS A 69 -7.57 -32.33 -0.78
C LYS A 69 -6.22 -33.05 -0.65
N ASP A 70 -5.18 -32.38 -0.16
CA ASP A 70 -3.85 -32.98 0.00
C ASP A 70 -3.83 -34.04 1.10
N LYS A 71 -4.58 -33.82 2.17
CA LYS A 71 -4.69 -34.75 3.31
C LYS A 71 -5.97 -35.61 3.28
N ASN A 72 -6.87 -35.33 2.35
CA ASN A 72 -8.21 -35.91 2.29
C ASN A 72 -8.98 -35.79 3.64
N LEU A 73 -8.91 -34.61 4.27
CA LEU A 73 -9.55 -34.32 5.56
C LEU A 73 -10.61 -33.24 5.40
N GLU A 74 -11.77 -33.45 6.02
CA GLU A 74 -12.82 -32.43 6.12
C GLU A 74 -12.57 -31.49 7.31
N LEU A 75 -12.83 -30.21 7.12
CA LEU A 75 -12.81 -29.21 8.17
C LEU A 75 -14.18 -29.15 8.86
N ASN A 76 -14.18 -28.72 10.11
CA ASN A 76 -15.41 -28.38 10.83
C ASN A 76 -16.18 -27.31 10.05
N LYS A 77 -17.50 -27.46 10.02
CA LYS A 77 -18.42 -26.58 9.28
C LYS A 77 -19.54 -26.06 10.17
N ALA A 78 -19.83 -24.79 10.02
CA ALA A 78 -20.93 -24.05 10.63
C ALA A 78 -21.67 -23.22 9.56
N ALA A 79 -22.74 -22.52 9.95
CA ALA A 79 -23.46 -21.62 9.04
C ALA A 79 -22.57 -20.48 8.53
N THR A 80 -21.63 -20.00 9.35
CA THR A 80 -20.53 -19.12 8.97
C THR A 80 -19.22 -19.80 9.33
N ASN A 81 -18.27 -19.82 8.40
CA ASN A 81 -16.91 -20.29 8.63
C ASN A 81 -15.94 -19.18 8.21
N SER A 82 -15.15 -18.67 9.17
CA SER A 82 -14.16 -17.63 8.92
C SER A 82 -12.76 -18.13 9.23
N TYR A 83 -11.81 -17.76 8.37
CA TYR A 83 -10.42 -18.19 8.45
C TYR A 83 -9.48 -17.02 8.20
N LYS A 84 -8.39 -16.96 8.96
CA LYS A 84 -7.20 -16.17 8.63
C LYS A 84 -6.25 -17.04 7.80
N ILE A 85 -5.84 -16.53 6.65
CA ILE A 85 -4.96 -17.20 5.71
C ILE A 85 -3.52 -17.01 6.20
N SER A 86 -2.80 -18.11 6.37
CA SER A 86 -1.36 -18.14 6.65
C SER A 86 -0.65 -19.02 5.64
N LYS A 87 0.67 -19.03 5.66
CA LYS A 87 1.47 -19.89 4.79
C LYS A 87 0.98 -21.33 4.83
N ASN A 88 0.42 -21.80 3.71
CA ASN A 88 -0.11 -23.15 3.51
C ASN A 88 -1.23 -23.58 4.50
N GLN A 89 -1.92 -22.64 5.16
CA GLN A 89 -2.90 -22.96 6.20
C GLN A 89 -4.10 -22.00 6.22
N LEU A 90 -5.27 -22.54 6.60
CA LEU A 90 -6.45 -21.77 6.99
C LEU A 90 -6.62 -21.91 8.51
N ASN A 91 -6.46 -20.80 9.23
CA ASN A 91 -6.61 -20.76 10.68
C ASN A 91 -8.03 -20.30 11.03
N PRO A 92 -8.88 -21.13 11.66
CA PRO A 92 -10.23 -20.73 12.05
C PRO A 92 -10.21 -19.54 13.01
N ILE A 93 -11.10 -18.57 12.78
CA ILE A 93 -11.28 -17.37 13.62
C ILE A 93 -12.77 -17.01 13.74
N SER A 94 -13.11 -16.13 14.68
CA SER A 94 -14.40 -15.44 14.75
C SER A 94 -14.48 -14.29 13.73
N GLU A 95 -15.67 -14.01 13.18
CA GLU A 95 -15.91 -12.83 12.33
C GLU A 95 -15.53 -11.51 13.04
N SER A 96 -15.66 -11.47 14.37
CA SER A 96 -15.31 -10.30 15.18
C SER A 96 -13.80 -10.00 15.25
N GLU A 97 -12.95 -10.96 14.86
CA GLU A 97 -11.49 -10.79 14.80
C GLU A 97 -11.04 -10.18 13.46
N ILE A 98 -11.93 -10.08 12.48
CA ILE A 98 -11.66 -9.42 11.20
C ILE A 98 -11.70 -7.91 11.44
N PRO A 99 -10.65 -7.15 11.07
CA PRO A 99 -10.63 -5.71 11.25
C PRO A 99 -11.80 -5.03 10.52
N ASP A 100 -12.35 -3.97 11.10
CA ASP A 100 -13.31 -3.12 10.41
C ASP A 100 -12.52 -2.03 9.66
N PRO A 101 -12.48 -2.04 8.32
CA PRO A 101 -11.70 -1.07 7.55
C PRO A 101 -12.16 0.36 7.84
N ASN A 102 -13.44 0.58 8.16
CA ASN A 102 -13.96 1.92 8.47
C ASN A 102 -13.45 2.47 9.81
N LYS A 103 -12.90 1.62 10.68
CA LYS A 103 -12.30 2.02 11.95
C LYS A 103 -10.79 2.19 11.89
N SER A 104 -10.17 1.91 10.74
CA SER A 104 -8.74 2.10 10.56
C SER A 104 -8.46 3.47 9.94
N PRO A 105 -7.74 4.39 10.63
CA PRO A 105 -7.35 5.67 10.01
C PRO A 105 -6.41 5.46 8.82
N TYR A 106 -5.82 4.28 8.68
CA TYR A 106 -4.85 3.95 7.64
C TYR A 106 -5.46 3.49 6.32
N VAL A 107 -6.74 3.10 6.31
CA VAL A 107 -7.41 2.51 5.14
C VAL A 107 -8.27 3.56 4.45
N GLY A 108 -8.02 3.80 3.17
CA GLY A 108 -8.66 4.86 2.40
C GLY A 108 -7.82 5.26 1.19
N LYS A 109 -8.36 6.17 0.37
CA LYS A 109 -7.69 6.72 -0.81
C LYS A 109 -7.34 8.20 -0.66
N HIS A 110 -7.96 8.91 0.27
CA HIS A 110 -7.75 10.35 0.42
C HIS A 110 -7.22 10.69 1.81
N PHE A 111 -6.06 11.35 1.86
CA PHE A 111 -5.41 11.74 3.11
C PHE A 111 -4.97 13.20 3.05
N ASP A 112 -5.02 13.90 4.17
CA ASP A 112 -4.50 15.25 4.30
C ASP A 112 -3.50 15.35 5.45
N PHE A 113 -2.41 16.06 5.17
CA PHE A 113 -1.34 16.36 6.12
C PHE A 113 -1.28 17.88 6.22
N THR A 114 -1.76 18.41 7.34
CA THR A 114 -1.85 19.83 7.62
C THR A 114 -0.70 20.24 8.54
N PHE A 115 0.11 21.20 8.08
CA PHE A 115 1.28 21.70 8.80
C PHE A 115 1.00 23.11 9.34
N LYS A 116 1.00 23.25 10.67
CA LYS A 116 0.76 24.51 11.35
C LYS A 116 2.01 25.04 12.03
N GLY A 117 2.16 26.35 12.03
CA GLY A 117 3.27 27.07 12.62
C GLY A 117 2.86 27.85 13.86
N LEU A 118 3.64 28.87 14.22
CA LEU A 118 3.35 29.73 15.36
C LEU A 118 1.95 30.35 15.29
N GLY A 119 1.16 30.20 16.37
CA GLY A 119 -0.22 30.71 16.39
C GLY A 119 -1.18 29.90 15.50
N ASP A 120 -0.84 28.63 15.26
CA ASP A 120 -1.62 27.66 14.49
C ASP A 120 -1.88 28.06 13.03
N TRP A 121 -1.06 28.96 12.51
CA TRP A 121 -1.16 29.40 11.13
C TRP A 121 -0.79 28.26 10.19
N LEU A 122 -1.60 28.05 9.16
CA LEU A 122 -1.39 27.01 8.15
C LEU A 122 -0.31 27.43 7.16
N PHE A 123 0.88 26.82 7.24
CA PHE A 123 2.00 27.15 6.34
C PHE A 123 2.20 26.14 5.21
N GLY A 124 1.66 24.94 5.37
CA GLY A 124 1.79 23.87 4.37
C GLY A 124 0.68 22.85 4.47
N GLN A 125 0.35 22.25 3.34
CA GLN A 125 -0.57 21.12 3.23
C GLN A 125 -0.05 20.13 2.20
N LEU A 126 -0.13 18.84 2.52
CA LEU A 126 0.04 17.74 1.59
C LEU A 126 -1.26 16.95 1.53
N THR A 127 -1.91 16.97 0.37
CA THR A 127 -3.11 16.19 0.11
C THR A 127 -2.76 15.02 -0.80
N LEU A 128 -3.03 13.80 -0.35
CA LEU A 128 -2.85 12.58 -1.12
C LEU A 128 -4.19 12.14 -1.70
N ASP A 129 -4.17 11.84 -3.00
CA ASP A 129 -5.23 11.12 -3.69
C ASP A 129 -4.62 9.87 -4.34
N LEU A 130 -4.80 8.74 -3.68
CA LEU A 130 -4.31 7.44 -4.13
C LEU A 130 -5.14 6.88 -5.29
N SER A 131 -6.36 7.41 -5.53
CA SER A 131 -7.18 7.02 -6.68
C SER A 131 -6.61 7.58 -7.98
N SER A 132 -6.13 8.83 -7.94
CA SER A 132 -5.47 9.49 -9.07
C SER A 132 -3.94 9.39 -9.05
N ASN A 133 -3.36 8.76 -8.03
CA ASN A 133 -1.91 8.62 -7.85
C ASN A 133 -1.19 9.98 -7.80
N GLN A 134 -1.78 10.96 -7.10
CA GLN A 134 -1.25 12.32 -6.98
C GLN A 134 -1.06 12.74 -5.52
N ALA A 135 0.06 13.40 -5.25
CA ALA A 135 0.30 14.18 -4.06
C ALA A 135 0.28 15.67 -4.43
N LYS A 136 -0.66 16.44 -3.88
CA LYS A 136 -0.70 17.89 -4.01
C LYS A 136 -0.04 18.53 -2.81
N ILE A 137 1.04 19.26 -3.05
CA ILE A 137 1.73 20.08 -2.06
C ILE A 137 1.28 21.52 -2.25
N ASP A 138 0.76 22.14 -1.19
CA ASP A 138 0.36 23.55 -1.14
C ASP A 138 1.11 24.24 0.01
N ILE A 139 2.06 25.11 -0.33
CA ILE A 139 2.89 25.88 0.59
C ILE A 139 2.40 27.32 0.57
N LYS A 140 2.20 27.91 1.75
CA LYS A 140 1.83 29.31 1.92
C LYS A 140 3.07 30.17 2.07
N LYS A 141 2.99 31.40 1.54
CA LYS A 141 4.05 32.40 1.74
C LYS A 141 4.10 32.81 3.21
N GLY A 142 5.28 32.74 3.83
CA GLY A 142 5.45 33.10 5.24
C GLY A 142 6.43 32.20 5.99
N GLU A 143 6.71 32.57 7.24
CA GLU A 143 7.63 31.90 8.15
C GLU A 143 6.87 30.92 9.06
N PRO A 144 7.23 29.62 9.08
CA PRO A 144 6.55 28.65 9.92
C PRO A 144 6.56 29.06 11.40
N HIS A 145 7.72 29.41 11.95
CA HIS A 145 7.87 29.69 13.37
C HIS A 145 9.14 30.50 13.68
N VAL A 146 8.99 31.76 14.07
CA VAL A 146 10.10 32.72 14.25
C VAL A 146 11.13 32.33 15.31
N TYR A 147 10.78 31.47 16.27
CA TYR A 147 11.69 31.03 17.34
C TYR A 147 12.60 29.85 16.98
N PHE A 148 12.51 29.30 15.78
CA PHE A 148 13.41 28.24 15.29
C PHE A 148 14.24 28.77 14.13
N ASP A 149 15.56 28.72 14.24
CA ASP A 149 16.50 29.11 13.18
C ASP A 149 16.97 27.93 12.31
N ASP A 150 16.46 26.74 12.59
CA ASP A 150 16.74 25.48 11.91
C ASP A 150 15.46 24.83 11.33
N SER A 151 15.57 23.56 10.94
CA SER A 151 14.47 22.77 10.38
C SER A 151 13.34 22.62 11.40
N TYR A 152 12.25 23.35 11.16
CA TYR A 152 11.03 23.27 11.94
C TYR A 152 10.12 22.12 11.49
N ALA A 153 10.03 21.91 10.18
CA ALA A 153 9.30 20.78 9.61
C ALA A 153 9.94 20.35 8.29
N SER A 154 9.73 19.09 7.90
CA SER A 154 10.11 18.63 6.56
C SER A 154 9.14 17.59 6.01
N LEU A 155 9.10 17.55 4.68
CA LEU A 155 8.37 16.57 3.89
C LEU A 155 9.36 15.92 2.92
N SER A 156 9.44 14.59 2.94
CA SER A 156 10.17 13.79 1.97
C SER A 156 9.26 12.74 1.36
N ILE A 157 9.21 12.68 0.03
CA ILE A 157 8.56 11.61 -0.74
C ILE A 157 9.67 10.87 -1.48
N LYS A 158 9.80 9.58 -1.23
CA LYS A 158 10.72 8.68 -1.91
C LYS A 158 9.96 7.62 -2.68
N ASP A 159 10.52 7.18 -3.80
CA ASP A 159 9.98 6.03 -4.51
C ASP A 159 10.25 4.73 -3.75
N ASN A 160 9.80 3.61 -4.32
CA ASN A 160 9.98 2.30 -3.73
C ASN A 160 11.44 1.82 -3.71
N GLU A 161 12.38 2.52 -4.34
CA GLU A 161 13.82 2.22 -4.32
C GLU A 161 14.60 3.16 -3.39
N GLY A 162 13.91 4.10 -2.76
CA GLY A 162 14.52 5.13 -1.91
C GLY A 162 15.02 6.36 -2.67
N ASN A 163 14.84 6.47 -3.99
CA ASN A 163 15.19 7.69 -4.71
C ASN A 163 14.23 8.83 -4.29
N ILE A 164 14.76 10.03 -4.11
CA ILE A 164 13.96 11.21 -3.72
C ILE A 164 13.13 11.69 -4.91
N VAL A 165 11.81 11.69 -4.73
CA VAL A 165 10.84 12.21 -5.70
C VAL A 165 10.50 13.67 -5.39
N TYR A 166 10.35 13.98 -4.11
CA TYR A 166 10.14 15.34 -3.63
C TYR A 166 10.74 15.51 -2.24
N THR A 167 11.32 16.66 -1.97
CA THR A 167 11.70 17.05 -0.61
C THR A 167 11.45 18.53 -0.41
N LYS A 168 11.03 18.89 0.80
CA LYS A 168 10.90 20.27 1.24
C LYS A 168 11.28 20.35 2.71
N ASP A 169 12.27 21.18 2.99
CA ASP A 169 12.64 21.59 4.33
C ASP A 169 12.04 22.98 4.62
N PHE A 170 11.44 23.13 5.79
CA PHE A 170 10.81 24.34 6.28
C PHE A 170 11.61 24.86 7.47
N ILE A 171 12.52 25.78 7.20
CA ILE A 171 13.29 26.48 8.24
C ILE A 171 12.36 27.44 8.98
N GLY A 172 12.33 27.40 10.31
CA GLY A 172 11.30 28.05 11.12
C GLY A 172 11.20 29.56 10.89
N ASN A 173 12.31 30.28 10.99
CA ASN A 173 12.39 31.73 10.86
C ASN A 173 12.71 32.21 9.43
N LYS A 174 12.55 31.32 8.43
CA LYS A 174 12.80 31.67 7.03
C LYS A 174 11.50 31.63 6.24
N ALA A 175 11.19 32.76 5.61
CA ALA A 175 9.98 32.86 4.81
C ALA A 175 10.03 31.88 3.63
N ASN A 176 8.96 31.09 3.48
CA ASN A 176 8.69 30.33 2.27
C ASN A 176 8.03 31.22 1.23
N GLU A 177 8.27 30.92 -0.04
CA GLU A 177 7.43 31.42 -1.13
C GLU A 177 6.24 30.48 -1.34
N ALA A 178 5.12 31.04 -1.80
CA ALA A 178 3.93 30.25 -2.07
C ALA A 178 4.19 29.28 -3.24
N LEU A 179 3.75 28.03 -3.10
CA LEU A 179 3.91 27.00 -4.12
C LEU A 179 2.73 26.05 -4.08
N VAL A 180 2.12 25.79 -5.24
CA VAL A 180 1.22 24.65 -5.43
C VAL A 180 1.85 23.72 -6.45
N LYS A 181 2.08 22.47 -6.08
CA LYS A 181 2.74 21.47 -6.92
C LYS A 181 2.06 20.12 -6.79
N ASN A 182 1.74 19.51 -7.92
CA ASN A 182 1.33 18.10 -7.98
C ASN A 182 2.56 17.24 -8.27
N VAL A 183 2.69 16.15 -7.51
CA VAL A 183 3.76 15.16 -7.62
C VAL A 183 3.12 13.79 -7.82
N PRO A 184 3.46 13.07 -8.91
CA PRO A 184 3.01 11.70 -9.09
C PRO A 184 3.55 10.78 -7.98
N ILE A 185 2.68 9.95 -7.42
CA ILE A 185 2.99 8.96 -6.38
C ILE A 185 2.51 7.58 -6.84
N LYS A 186 3.01 6.50 -6.24
CA LYS A 186 2.57 5.13 -6.54
C LYS A 186 2.58 4.27 -5.30
N THR A 187 1.85 3.14 -5.34
CA THR A 187 2.01 2.05 -4.38
C THR A 187 3.49 1.72 -4.21
N GLY A 188 3.91 1.59 -2.95
CA GLY A 188 5.29 1.30 -2.55
C GLY A 188 6.14 2.53 -2.22
N TYR A 189 5.69 3.75 -2.56
CA TYR A 189 6.39 4.97 -2.21
C TYR A 189 6.36 5.22 -0.71
N TYR A 190 7.32 5.99 -0.21
CA TYR A 190 7.45 6.35 1.19
C TYR A 190 7.30 7.86 1.38
N ILE A 191 6.50 8.25 2.38
CA ILE A 191 6.29 9.63 2.79
C ILE A 191 6.80 9.77 4.21
N THR A 192 7.80 10.62 4.39
CA THR A 192 8.39 10.92 5.70
C THR A 192 8.10 12.37 6.05
N ILE A 193 7.54 12.56 7.24
CA ILE A 193 7.26 13.87 7.82
C ILE A 193 8.10 14.04 9.09
N LYS A 194 8.72 15.21 9.24
CA LYS A 194 9.30 15.65 10.51
C LYS A 194 8.68 16.97 10.91
N HIS A 195 8.44 17.16 12.20
CA HIS A 195 7.85 18.38 12.74
C HIS A 195 8.28 18.56 14.20
N GLN A 196 8.84 19.71 14.57
CA GLN A 196 9.33 19.95 15.93
C GLN A 196 8.20 19.98 16.98
N GLU A 197 6.99 20.36 16.55
CA GLU A 197 5.79 20.47 17.40
C GLU A 197 4.67 19.55 16.89
N SER A 198 4.95 18.28 16.62
CA SER A 198 3.99 17.39 15.94
C SER A 198 2.68 17.16 16.68
N GLU A 199 2.72 17.10 18.01
CA GLU A 199 1.54 16.79 18.84
C GLU A 199 0.42 17.82 18.65
N ASP A 200 0.78 19.10 18.65
CA ASP A 200 -0.19 20.20 18.62
C ASP A 200 -0.39 20.77 17.21
N ARG A 201 0.60 20.66 16.33
CA ARG A 201 0.65 21.43 15.08
C ARG A 201 0.83 20.63 13.79
N LEU A 202 0.96 19.33 13.89
CA LEU A 202 0.79 18.43 12.75
C LEU A 202 -0.57 17.73 12.88
N LEU A 203 -1.34 17.73 11.80
CA LEU A 203 -2.59 16.97 11.72
C LEU A 203 -2.54 16.08 10.48
N ILE A 204 -2.75 14.79 10.66
CA ILE A 204 -2.75 13.81 9.57
C ILE A 204 -4.09 13.09 9.59
N THR A 205 -4.93 13.32 8.60
CA THR A 205 -6.31 12.87 8.60
C THR A 205 -6.61 12.04 7.37
N ASN A 206 -7.28 10.91 7.57
CA ASN A 206 -7.94 10.18 6.51
C ASN A 206 -9.26 10.88 6.18
N LEU A 207 -9.36 11.39 4.96
CA LEU A 207 -10.52 12.17 4.54
C LEU A 207 -11.74 11.30 4.26
N ASP A 208 -11.58 9.99 4.05
CA ASP A 208 -12.69 9.08 3.76
C ASP A 208 -13.46 8.71 5.02
N ASN A 209 -12.77 8.48 6.14
CA ASN A 209 -13.40 8.10 7.42
C ASN A 209 -13.24 9.13 8.54
N LYS A 210 -12.57 10.26 8.28
CA LYS A 210 -12.33 11.38 9.21
C LYS A 210 -11.49 11.04 10.44
N LEU A 211 -10.85 9.88 10.47
CA LEU A 211 -9.98 9.48 11.57
C LEU A 211 -8.59 10.10 11.41
N GLU A 212 -7.99 10.48 12.53
CA GLU A 212 -6.60 10.96 12.59
C GLU A 212 -5.64 9.76 12.60
N LEU A 213 -4.57 9.85 11.81
CA LEU A 213 -3.49 8.87 11.81
C LEU A 213 -2.52 9.17 12.97
N GLU A 214 -1.81 8.15 13.42
CA GLU A 214 -0.73 8.35 14.39
C GLU A 214 0.33 9.30 13.81
N LYS A 215 0.75 10.29 14.59
CA LYS A 215 1.76 11.29 14.24
C LYS A 215 2.88 11.30 15.27
N GLY A 216 3.95 12.04 14.98
CA GLY A 216 5.08 12.22 15.89
C GLY A 216 6.14 13.11 15.26
N ASN A 217 7.18 13.45 16.04
CA ASN A 217 8.24 14.38 15.59
C ASN A 217 8.94 13.89 14.31
N SER A 218 8.94 12.58 14.07
CA SER A 218 9.33 11.95 12.82
C SER A 218 8.44 10.74 12.57
N ILE A 219 7.71 10.73 11.45
CA ILE A 219 6.81 9.64 11.09
C ILE A 219 6.96 9.31 9.61
N THR A 220 6.91 8.02 9.28
CA THR A 220 7.01 7.54 7.90
C THR A 220 5.83 6.64 7.57
N TYR A 221 5.25 6.82 6.39
CA TYR A 221 4.21 5.97 5.83
C TYR A 221 4.66 5.42 4.49
N LYS A 222 4.35 4.14 4.25
CA LYS A 222 4.41 3.51 2.93
C LYS A 222 3.03 3.56 2.29
N ILE A 223 2.96 3.98 1.04
CA ILE A 223 1.74 3.93 0.25
C ILE A 223 1.46 2.48 -0.12
N THR A 224 0.26 1.99 0.19
CA THR A 224 -0.22 0.67 -0.21
C THR A 224 -1.35 0.82 -1.22
N ASP A 225 -1.78 -0.30 -1.81
CA ASP A 225 -2.94 -0.27 -2.70
C ASP A 225 -4.19 0.21 -1.97
N ASP A 226 -4.31 -0.01 -0.66
CA ASP A 226 -5.53 0.23 0.13
C ASP A 226 -5.42 1.39 1.15
N GLY A 227 -4.29 2.12 1.14
CA GLY A 227 -4.09 3.30 1.98
C GLY A 227 -2.65 3.55 2.35
N LEU A 228 -2.43 3.86 3.63
CA LEU A 228 -1.11 4.14 4.18
C LEU A 228 -0.75 3.09 5.23
N LEU A 229 0.48 2.60 5.21
CA LEU A 229 1.01 1.75 6.26
C LEU A 229 2.11 2.51 7.01
N LYS A 230 1.99 2.66 8.32
CA LYS A 230 3.10 3.20 9.12
C LYS A 230 4.34 2.30 8.94
N SER A 231 5.47 2.92 8.65
CA SER A 231 6.74 2.26 8.32
C SER A 231 7.90 3.02 9.00
N SER A 232 9.13 2.57 8.82
CA SER A 232 10.34 3.24 9.28
C SER A 232 11.25 3.63 8.11
N GLU A 233 12.08 4.66 8.29
CA GLU A 233 13.10 5.03 7.29
C GLU A 233 14.06 3.86 7.00
N ASP A 234 14.30 2.96 7.95
CA ASP A 234 15.16 1.78 7.80
C ASP A 234 14.58 0.73 6.83
N GLU A 235 13.25 0.71 6.62
CA GLU A 235 12.64 -0.14 5.59
C GLU A 235 12.92 0.39 4.18
N ILE A 236 13.17 1.69 4.03
CA ILE A 236 13.51 2.33 2.76
C ILE A 236 14.92 1.93 2.31
N THR A 237 15.83 1.72 3.27
CA THR A 237 17.27 1.42 3.04
C THR A 237 17.58 -0.08 2.98
N LYS A 238 16.58 -0.96 3.10
CA LYS A 238 16.75 -2.41 2.98
C LYS A 238 16.83 -2.93 1.53
N LEU A 239 16.59 -2.08 0.54
CA LEU A 239 16.86 -2.40 -0.86
C LEU A 239 18.33 -2.06 -1.16
N PRO A 240 19.07 -2.89 -1.91
CA PRO A 240 20.45 -2.55 -2.23
C PRO A 240 20.42 -1.22 -2.97
N GLU A 241 21.08 -0.19 -2.42
CA GLU A 241 21.19 1.17 -2.99
C GLU A 241 21.64 1.18 -4.46
N ASN A 242 22.16 0.05 -4.94
CA ASN A 242 22.59 -0.17 -6.31
C ASN A 242 21.75 -1.19 -7.09
N GLU A 243 20.60 -1.72 -6.65
CA GLU A 243 19.88 -2.72 -7.46
C GLU A 243 19.44 -2.19 -8.85
N TRP A 244 19.59 -3.00 -9.89
CA TRP A 244 19.21 -2.62 -11.26
C TRP A 244 17.69 -2.54 -11.40
N ASN A 245 17.21 -1.46 -12.03
CA ASN A 245 15.81 -1.16 -12.29
C ASN A 245 15.59 -0.87 -13.78
N ALA A 246 14.62 -1.55 -14.39
CA ALA A 246 14.32 -1.41 -15.81
C ALA A 246 13.86 0.00 -16.23
N ASN A 247 13.24 0.77 -15.33
CA ASN A 247 12.73 2.11 -15.59
C ASN A 247 13.74 3.22 -15.28
N LYS A 248 14.87 2.91 -14.65
CA LYS A 248 15.93 3.89 -14.35
C LYS A 248 16.89 3.99 -15.55
N SER A 249 17.27 5.22 -15.89
CA SER A 249 18.34 5.47 -16.87
C SER A 249 19.69 5.42 -16.16
N TYR A 250 20.67 4.78 -16.79
CA TYR A 250 22.03 4.62 -16.28
C TYR A 250 23.01 5.22 -17.27
N ASN A 251 23.93 6.07 -16.82
CA ASN A 251 25.00 6.64 -17.62
C ASN A 251 26.26 5.77 -17.60
N ALA A 252 27.18 6.03 -18.53
CA ALA A 252 28.48 5.37 -18.54
C ALA A 252 29.18 5.53 -17.18
N GLY A 253 29.57 4.43 -16.55
CA GLY A 253 30.21 4.41 -15.24
C GLY A 253 29.32 3.98 -14.08
N ASP A 254 28.00 4.10 -14.22
CA ASP A 254 27.05 3.73 -13.16
C ASP A 254 27.17 2.24 -12.81
N LYS A 255 27.05 1.92 -11.52
CA LYS A 255 27.14 0.55 -11.02
C LYS A 255 25.79 0.09 -10.50
N VAL A 256 25.44 -1.16 -10.80
CA VAL A 256 24.21 -1.78 -10.33
C VAL A 256 24.45 -3.20 -9.80
N SER A 257 23.64 -3.67 -8.86
CA SER A 257 23.52 -5.05 -8.43
C SER A 257 22.37 -5.71 -9.16
N TYR A 258 22.57 -6.91 -9.69
CA TYR A 258 21.52 -7.70 -10.32
C TYR A 258 21.79 -9.19 -10.09
N LYS A 259 20.83 -9.90 -9.47
CA LYS A 259 20.96 -11.31 -9.08
C LYS A 259 22.24 -11.61 -8.29
N GLY A 260 22.59 -10.73 -7.36
CA GLY A 260 23.77 -10.88 -6.48
C GLY A 260 25.12 -10.61 -7.15
N LYS A 261 25.13 -10.04 -8.36
CA LYS A 261 26.33 -9.63 -9.10
C LYS A 261 26.34 -8.13 -9.34
N THR A 262 27.50 -7.51 -9.43
CA THR A 262 27.64 -6.08 -9.74
C THR A 262 27.99 -5.88 -11.21
N TYR A 263 27.27 -5.01 -11.89
CA TYR A 263 27.49 -4.61 -13.27
C TYR A 263 27.80 -3.12 -13.35
N LYS A 264 28.60 -2.73 -14.35
CA LYS A 264 28.91 -1.34 -14.68
C LYS A 264 28.34 -0.99 -16.05
N ALA A 265 27.64 0.12 -16.18
CA ALA A 265 27.16 0.62 -17.46
C ALA A 265 28.33 1.14 -18.30
N LYS A 266 28.44 0.67 -19.54
CA LYS A 266 29.45 1.10 -20.52
C LYS A 266 29.04 2.36 -21.27
N TRP A 267 27.73 2.59 -21.40
CA TRP A 267 27.12 3.77 -22.01
C TRP A 267 25.69 3.94 -21.46
N TRP A 268 25.02 5.01 -21.90
CA TRP A 268 23.65 5.29 -21.50
C TRP A 268 22.71 4.12 -21.82
N SER A 269 21.93 3.66 -20.83
CA SER A 269 20.98 2.56 -21.01
C SER A 269 19.79 2.69 -20.06
N GLN A 270 18.62 2.28 -20.53
CA GLN A 270 17.38 2.13 -19.76
C GLN A 270 16.71 0.83 -20.20
N GLY A 271 16.17 0.05 -19.28
CA GLY A 271 15.40 -1.17 -19.59
C GLY A 271 16.20 -2.41 -19.99
N PHE A 272 17.47 -2.27 -20.39
CA PHE A 272 18.29 -3.42 -20.80
C PHE A 272 18.76 -4.24 -19.59
N VAL A 273 18.34 -5.50 -19.47
CA VAL A 273 18.64 -6.35 -18.30
C VAL A 273 20.13 -6.75 -18.26
N PRO A 274 20.84 -6.67 -17.12
CA PRO A 274 22.29 -6.90 -17.05
C PRO A 274 22.78 -8.29 -17.48
N ASP A 275 21.97 -9.33 -17.28
CA ASP A 275 22.32 -10.71 -17.67
C ASP A 275 21.71 -11.15 -19.01
N THR A 276 21.22 -10.21 -19.82
CA THR A 276 20.72 -10.50 -21.17
C THR A 276 21.81 -11.20 -21.98
N LYS A 277 21.51 -12.42 -22.48
CA LYS A 277 22.42 -13.17 -23.33
C LYS A 277 22.50 -12.49 -24.70
N VAL A 278 23.70 -12.03 -25.05
CA VAL A 278 24.02 -11.42 -26.33
C VAL A 278 25.11 -12.23 -27.03
N GLN A 279 25.22 -12.13 -28.36
CA GLN A 279 26.21 -12.88 -29.13
C GLN A 279 27.61 -12.30 -28.90
N ASN A 280 27.69 -10.98 -28.80
CA ASN A 280 28.94 -10.26 -28.61
C ASN A 280 28.90 -9.35 -27.38
N SER A 281 30.03 -9.19 -26.70
CA SER A 281 30.10 -8.41 -25.45
C SER A 281 29.75 -6.92 -25.63
N TRP A 282 29.83 -6.36 -26.83
CA TRP A 282 29.45 -4.97 -27.14
C TRP A 282 27.96 -4.76 -27.40
N GLU A 283 27.15 -5.81 -27.46
CA GLU A 283 25.70 -5.72 -27.69
C GLU A 283 24.92 -5.48 -26.40
N THR A 284 25.55 -5.68 -25.24
CA THR A 284 25.00 -5.33 -23.92
C THR A 284 25.61 -4.01 -23.44
N PRO A 285 24.85 -3.13 -22.78
CA PRO A 285 25.39 -1.94 -22.12
C PRO A 285 26.11 -2.28 -20.81
N TRP A 286 26.00 -3.51 -20.32
CA TRP A 286 26.51 -3.90 -19.01
C TRP A 286 27.82 -4.68 -19.08
N GLU A 287 28.74 -4.34 -18.20
CA GLU A 287 29.97 -5.07 -17.92
C GLU A 287 29.88 -5.69 -16.52
N LEU A 288 29.99 -7.02 -16.40
CA LEU A 288 30.04 -7.68 -15.10
C LEU A 288 31.39 -7.37 -14.42
N ILE A 289 31.35 -6.85 -13.19
CA ILE A 289 32.56 -6.43 -12.46
C ILE A 289 32.80 -7.16 -11.13
N SER A 290 31.79 -7.79 -10.52
CA SER A 290 31.96 -8.67 -9.34
C SER A 290 30.83 -9.68 -9.20
#